data_AF-A0A2M7H750-F1
#
_entry.id   AF-A0A2M7H750-F1
#
_cell.length_a   1.000
_cell.length_b   1.000
_cell.length_c   1.000
_cell.angle_alpha   90.00
_cell.angle_beta   90.00
_cell.angle_gamma   90.00
#
_symmetry.space_group_name_H-M   'P 1'
#
loop_
_entity.id
_entity.type
_entity.pdbx_description
1 polymer ?
#
loop_
_entity_poly.entity_id
_entity_poly.type
_entity_poly.pdbx_seq_one_letter_code
_entity_poly.pdbx_strand_id
1 'polypeptide(L)' 'MAIAILYREELKEYDFGPGHPFRGDRYEIFPKFLKENLAEDDNYRILKAEPATDEDLGLI' A
#
# COMPACT_ATOMS: atom_id res chain seq x y z
N MET A 1 6.55 -19.66 -4.45
CA MET A 1 6.23 -19.15 -3.11
C MET A 1 6.02 -17.66 -3.22
N ALA A 2 4.75 -17.23 -3.29
CA ALA A 2 4.40 -15.83 -3.47
C ALA A 2 4.76 -14.96 -2.25
N ILE A 3 5.26 -13.75 -2.51
CA ILE A 3 5.50 -12.73 -1.50
C ILE A 3 4.19 -11.98 -1.18
N ALA A 4 3.89 -11.74 0.09
CA ALA A 4 2.75 -10.92 0.49
C ALA A 4 3.09 -9.42 0.42
N ILE A 5 2.23 -8.64 -0.22
CA ILE A 5 2.29 -7.17 -0.24
C ILE A 5 1.04 -6.67 0.49
N LEU A 6 1.23 -5.93 1.59
CA LEU A 6 0.14 -5.30 2.32
C LEU A 6 -0.22 -3.98 1.64
N TYR A 7 -1.48 -3.82 1.23
CA TYR A 7 -1.95 -2.61 0.56
C TYR A 7 -3.43 -2.33 0.88
N ARG A 8 -3.78 -1.05 0.86
CA ARG A 8 -5.14 -0.54 0.95
C ARG A 8 -5.34 0.57 -0.06
N GLU A 9 -6.45 0.53 -0.79
CA GLU A 9 -6.75 1.56 -1.79
C GLU A 9 -6.98 2.92 -1.12
N GLU A 10 -7.49 2.92 0.10
CA GLU A 10 -7.75 4.09 0.93
C GLU A 10 -6.47 4.88 1.26
N LEU A 11 -5.27 4.31 1.09
CA LEU A 11 -4.01 5.04 1.27
C LEU A 11 -3.90 6.26 0.35
N LYS A 12 -4.57 6.24 -0.82
CA LYS A 12 -4.62 7.39 -1.74
C LYS A 12 -5.29 8.63 -1.15
N GLU A 13 -6.13 8.47 -0.13
CA GLU A 13 -6.83 9.57 0.54
C GLU A 13 -5.89 10.35 1.49
N TYR A 14 -4.75 9.77 1.86
CA TYR A 14 -3.72 10.41 2.67
C TYR A 14 -2.83 11.31 1.80
N ASP A 15 -3.38 12.46 1.43
CA ASP A 15 -2.72 13.51 0.67
C ASP A 15 -2.56 14.77 1.55
N PHE A 16 -1.31 15.25 1.70
CA PHE A 16 -0.99 16.43 2.53
C PHE A 16 -1.25 17.76 1.81
N GLY A 17 -1.69 17.71 0.56
CA GLY A 17 -2.10 18.86 -0.22
C GLY A 17 -1.03 19.39 -1.18
N PRO A 18 -1.40 20.40 -2.00
CA PRO A 18 -0.51 21.02 -2.96
C PRO A 18 0.78 21.56 -2.32
N GLY A 19 1.91 21.29 -2.97
CA GLY A 19 3.24 21.71 -2.49
C GLY A 19 3.88 20.77 -1.47
N HIS A 20 3.15 19.80 -0.93
CA HIS A 20 3.74 18.80 -0.03
C HIS A 20 4.29 17.59 -0.81
N PRO A 21 5.48 17.05 -0.49
CA PRO A 21 6.03 15.88 -1.20
C PRO A 21 5.27 14.58 -0.91
N PHE A 22 4.56 14.50 0.22
CA PHE A 22 3.73 13.35 0.56
C PHE A 22 2.32 13.52 0.01
N ARG A 23 2.15 13.08 -1.24
CA ARG A 23 0.90 13.06 -1.99
C ARG A 23 0.31 11.66 -2.02
N GLY A 24 -1.00 11.56 -2.19
CA GLY A 24 -1.76 10.31 -2.15
C GLY A 24 -1.59 9.46 -3.40
N ASP A 25 -1.34 10.10 -4.56
CA ASP A 25 -1.11 9.46 -5.85
C ASP A 25 0.02 8.42 -5.84
N ARG A 26 1.05 8.63 -5.01
CA ARG A 26 2.17 7.70 -4.80
C ARG A 26 1.71 6.29 -4.41
N TYR A 27 0.62 6.18 -3.67
CA TYR A 27 0.06 4.88 -3.25
C TYR A 27 -0.65 4.15 -4.39
N GLU A 28 -1.11 4.87 -5.42
CA GLU A 28 -1.77 4.26 -6.58
C GLU A 28 -0.79 3.83 -7.68
N ILE A 29 0.33 4.54 -7.82
CA ILE A 29 1.29 4.33 -8.93
C ILE A 29 1.91 2.93 -8.84
N PHE A 30 2.38 2.52 -7.67
CA PHE A 30 3.13 1.27 -7.53
C PHE A 30 2.29 0.00 -7.79
N PRO A 31 1.08 -0.19 -7.22
CA PRO A 31 0.27 -1.37 -7.50
C PRO A 31 -0.13 -1.50 -8.98
N LYS A 32 -0.37 -0.37 -9.66
CA LYS A 32 -0.66 -0.32 -11.11
C LYS A 32 0.56 -0.78 -11.90
N PHE A 33 1.71 -0.14 -11.67
CA PHE A 33 2.98 -0.50 -12.30
C PHE A 33 3.36 -1.97 -12.08
N LEU A 34 3.20 -2.48 -10.85
CA LEU A 34 3.54 -3.85 -10.51
C LEU A 34 2.70 -4.86 -11.30
N LYS A 35 1.38 -4.67 -11.36
CA LYS A 35 0.46 -5.55 -12.10
C LYS A 35 0.70 -5.53 -13.62
N GLU A 36 1.14 -4.41 -14.16
CA GLU A 36 1.49 -4.27 -15.58
C GLU A 36 2.80 -4.98 -15.95
N ASN A 37 3.74 -5.11 -15.01
CA ASN A 37 5.09 -5.61 -15.28
C ASN A 37 5.36 -7.00 -14.70
N LEU A 38 4.56 -7.46 -13.74
CA LEU A 38 4.72 -8.75 -13.08
C LEU A 38 3.34 -9.34 -12.74
N ALA A 39 3.07 -10.51 -13.29
CA ALA A 39 1.86 -11.26 -12.99
C ALA A 39 1.87 -11.74 -11.53
N GLU A 40 0.70 -11.85 -10.88
CA GLU A 40 0.57 -12.36 -9.51
C GLU A 40 0.89 -13.88 -9.38
N ASP A 41 1.19 -14.54 -10.49
CA ASP A 41 1.28 -15.98 -10.72
C ASP A 41 2.45 -16.64 -9.96
N ASP A 42 2.29 -16.76 -8.63
CA ASP A 42 3.28 -17.21 -7.64
C ASP A 42 4.45 -16.25 -7.38
N ASN A 43 4.41 -15.05 -7.98
CA ASN A 43 5.35 -13.97 -7.69
C ASN A 43 4.96 -13.21 -6.41
N TYR A 44 3.70 -12.76 -6.32
CA TYR A 44 3.19 -12.01 -5.17
C TYR A 44 1.67 -12.15 -5.00
N ARG A 45 1.19 -11.77 -3.82
CA ARG A 45 -0.23 -11.59 -3.50
C ARG A 45 -0.42 -10.27 -2.78
N ILE A 46 -1.39 -9.46 -3.22
CA ILE A 46 -1.78 -8.25 -2.49
C ILE A 46 -2.82 -8.64 -1.44
N LEU A 47 -2.52 -8.38 -0.17
CA LEU A 47 -3.41 -8.61 0.96
C LEU A 47 -3.88 -7.26 1.50
N LYS A 48 -5.15 -7.20 1.92
CA LYS A 48 -5.69 -6.02 2.60
C LYS A 48 -5.03 -5.90 3.97
N ALA A 49 -4.34 -4.79 4.21
CA ALA A 49 -3.78 -4.49 5.53
C ALA A 49 -4.91 -4.18 6.53
N GLU A 50 -4.77 -4.54 7.81
CA GLU A 50 -5.64 -4.01 8.85
C GLU A 50 -5.00 -2.79 9.52
N PRO A 51 -5.79 -1.78 9.95
CA PRO A 51 -5.27 -0.68 10.76
C PRO A 51 -4.66 -1.22 12.05
N ALA A 52 -3.54 -0.64 12.48
CA ALA A 52 -3.02 -0.91 13.81
C ALA A 52 -4.03 -0.46 14.87
N THR A 53 -4.19 -1.27 15.92
CA THR A 53 -4.98 -0.90 17.09
C THR A 53 -4.19 0.01 18.02
N ASP A 54 -4.85 0.67 18.96
CA ASP A 54 -4.17 1.47 19.98
C ASP A 54 -3.21 0.62 20.84
N GLU A 55 -3.54 -0.66 21.06
CA GLU A 55 -2.66 -1.61 21.75
C GLU A 55 -1.38 -1.87 20.93
N ASP A 56 -1.52 -2.11 19.62
CA ASP A 56 -0.37 -2.31 18.72
C ASP A 56 0.55 -1.08 18.70
N LEU A 57 -0.04 0.12 18.68
CA LEU A 57 0.69 1.39 18.67
C LEU A 57 1.45 1.64 19.99
N GLY A 58 1.04 1.02 21.10
CA GLY A 58 1.71 1.14 22.41
C GLY A 58 2.90 0.21 22.61
N LEU A 59 3.25 -0.62 21.62
CA LEU A 59 4.41 -1.54 21.68
C LEU A 59 5.76 -0.87 21.32
N ILE A 60 5.74 0.43 21.00
CA ILE A 60 6.93 1.27 20.70
C ILE A 60 7.13 2.37 21.74
#